data_AF-A0A8D5A3D0-F1
#
_entry.id   AF-A0A8D5A3D0-F1
#
_cell.length_a   1.000
_cell.length_b   1.000
_cell.length_c   1.000
_cell.angle_alpha   90.00
_cell.angle_beta   90.00
_cell.angle_gamma   90.00
#
_symmetry.space_group_name_H-M   'P 1'
#
loop_
_entity.id
_entity.type
_entity.pdbx_description
1 polymer ?
#
loop_
_entity_poly.entity_id
_entity_poly.type
_entity_poly.pdbx_seq_one_letter_code
_entity_poly.pdbx_strand_id
1 'polypeptide(L)'
;MGHHISSIAGAGPITGPIGAAMFGWLPVTLWVLVGGIFFGGVHDFGALFASVRHNGQSIGEIISANMSKRAKQLFIIFSYLTLILVVAVFAAIVASTFGATIENGAVNMEKSAVKASVAMVSMLFIVAAVIFGLIVYRFHVSMAVSTVMAIGAIVLCMGIGMNFHPIYFS
;
A
#
# COMPACT_ATOMS: atom_id res chain seq x y z
N MET A 1 -13.13 -2.15 12.72
CA MET A 1 -12.36 -1.07 13.35
C MET A 1 -10.88 -1.15 12.96
N GLY A 2 -10.56 -1.05 11.66
CA GLY A 2 -9.18 -1.24 11.16
C GLY A 2 -8.97 -0.80 9.70
N HIS A 3 -10.05 -0.66 8.93
CA HIS A 3 -10.01 -0.16 7.55
C HIS A 3 -9.37 1.23 7.41
N HIS A 4 -9.54 2.13 8.38
CA HIS A 4 -8.90 3.45 8.38
C HIS A 4 -7.39 3.39 8.64
N ILE A 5 -6.91 2.39 9.39
CA ILE A 5 -5.48 2.20 9.65
C ILE A 5 -4.81 1.52 8.44
N SER A 6 -5.56 0.69 7.69
CA SER A 6 -5.07 0.05 6.47
C SER A 6 -4.73 1.05 5.36
N SER A 7 -5.40 2.22 5.30
CA SER A 7 -5.03 3.28 4.35
C SER A 7 -3.75 4.05 4.74
N ILE A 8 -3.29 3.91 5.99
CA ILE A 8 -2.06 4.53 6.50
C ILE A 8 -0.85 3.60 6.28
N ALA A 9 -1.08 2.29 6.24
CA ALA A 9 -0.05 1.29 5.99
C ALA A 9 0.44 1.37 4.52
N GLY A 10 1.50 2.15 4.31
CA GLY A 10 2.15 2.25 3.00
C GLY A 10 3.12 1.11 2.68
N ALA A 11 3.93 1.28 1.64
CA ALA A 11 4.97 0.31 1.29
C ALA A 11 6.02 0.13 2.41
N GLY A 12 6.34 1.19 3.16
CA GLY A 12 7.33 1.14 4.24
C GLY A 12 7.02 0.10 5.33
N PRO A 13 5.83 0.13 5.95
CA PRO A 13 5.38 -0.90 6.90
C PRO A 13 5.34 -2.34 6.34
N ILE A 14 5.37 -2.52 5.02
CA ILE A 14 5.33 -3.83 4.37
C ILE A 14 6.76 -4.29 4.03
N THR A 15 7.54 -3.48 3.34
CA THR A 15 8.89 -3.83 2.89
C THR A 15 9.90 -3.88 4.04
N GLY A 16 9.72 -3.07 5.07
CA GLY A 16 10.58 -3.05 6.26
C GLY A 16 10.62 -4.41 6.97
N PRO A 17 9.48 -4.95 7.42
CA PRO A 17 9.42 -6.27 8.04
C PRO A 17 9.87 -7.41 7.11
N ILE A 18 9.59 -7.33 5.81
CA ILE A 18 10.05 -8.31 4.82
C ILE A 18 11.58 -8.34 4.77
N GLY A 19 12.24 -7.18 4.71
CA GLY A 19 13.71 -7.09 4.76
C GLY A 19 14.28 -7.54 6.11
N ALA A 20 13.59 -7.25 7.21
CA ALA A 20 14.02 -7.69 8.53
C ALA A 20 13.78 -9.18 8.78
N ALA A 21 12.91 -9.85 8.02
CA ALA A 21 12.62 -11.28 8.15
C ALA A 21 13.83 -12.17 7.87
N MET A 22 14.86 -11.62 7.22
CA MET A 22 16.18 -12.23 7.06
C MET A 22 16.83 -12.57 8.41
N PHE A 23 16.50 -11.84 9.48
CA PHE A 23 16.99 -12.06 10.84
C PHE A 23 16.12 -13.06 11.63
N GLY A 24 15.09 -13.64 11.01
CA GLY A 24 14.15 -14.59 11.63
C GLY A 24 12.84 -13.93 12.08
N TRP A 25 11.84 -14.76 12.36
CA TRP A 25 10.48 -14.31 12.67
C TRP A 25 10.38 -13.59 14.04
N LEU A 26 11.13 -14.05 15.04
CA LEU A 26 11.05 -13.52 16.40
C LEU A 26 11.60 -12.08 16.51
N PRO A 27 12.78 -11.74 15.95
CA PRO A 27 13.28 -10.36 15.95
C PRO A 27 12.37 -9.39 15.21
N VAL A 28 11.79 -9.80 14.07
CA VAL A 28 10.83 -8.96 13.33
C VAL A 28 9.58 -8.69 14.14
N THR A 29 9.03 -9.73 14.76
CA THR A 29 7.80 -9.59 15.57
C THR A 29 8.04 -8.62 16.72
N LEU A 30 9.17 -8.76 17.43
CA LEU A 30 9.54 -7.84 18.50
C LEU A 30 9.77 -6.42 17.98
N TRP A 31 10.44 -6.25 16.85
CA TRP A 31 10.68 -4.93 16.26
C TRP A 31 9.37 -4.24 15.85
N VAL A 32 8.45 -4.95 15.20
CA VAL A 32 7.15 -4.38 14.79
C VAL A 32 6.30 -4.03 16.02
N LEU A 33 6.27 -4.89 17.04
CA LEU A 33 5.50 -4.62 18.26
C LEU A 33 6.09 -3.46 19.05
N VAL A 34 7.39 -3.50 19.36
CA VAL A 34 8.07 -2.46 20.14
C VAL A 34 8.11 -1.15 19.35
N GLY A 35 8.45 -1.21 18.06
CA GLY A 35 8.48 -0.05 17.17
C GLY A 35 7.10 0.61 17.04
N GLY A 36 6.06 -0.19 16.83
CA GLY A 36 4.69 0.28 16.74
C GLY A 36 4.20 0.96 18.02
N ILE A 37 4.50 0.39 19.19
CA ILE A 37 4.06 0.94 20.48
C ILE A 37 4.81 2.24 20.82
N PHE A 38 6.14 2.21 20.80
CA PHE A 38 6.95 3.31 21.32
C PHE A 38 7.13 4.46 20.33
N PHE A 39 7.18 4.20 19.03
CA PHE A 39 7.34 5.25 18.03
C PHE A 39 6.01 5.58 17.36
N GLY A 40 5.26 4.57 16.92
CA GLY A 40 3.97 4.76 16.26
C GLY A 40 2.91 5.35 17.21
N GLY A 41 2.66 4.67 18.33
CA GLY A 41 1.64 5.06 19.31
C GLY A 41 1.93 6.41 19.95
N VAL A 42 3.20 6.68 20.30
CA VAL A 42 3.58 7.98 20.88
C VAL A 42 3.49 9.11 19.85
N HIS A 43 3.88 8.86 18.59
CA HIS A 43 3.77 9.86 17.52
C HIS A 43 2.30 10.22 17.23
N ASP A 44 1.42 9.22 17.12
CA ASP A 44 -0.01 9.42 16.88
C ASP A 44 -0.69 10.13 18.07
N PHE A 45 -0.37 9.71 19.30
CA PHE A 45 -0.85 10.37 20.51
C PHE A 45 -0.36 11.82 20.61
N GLY A 46 0.90 12.08 20.28
CA GLY A 46 1.47 13.43 20.26
C GLY A 46 0.81 14.34 19.22
N ALA A 47 0.58 13.81 18.01
CA ALA A 47 -0.14 14.50 16.95
C ALA A 47 -1.58 14.83 17.36
N LEU A 48 -2.29 13.86 17.94
CA LEU A 48 -3.66 14.04 18.41
C LEU A 48 -3.73 15.06 19.56
N PHE A 49 -2.84 14.95 20.54
CA PHE A 49 -2.76 15.88 21.68
C PHE A 49 -2.48 17.31 21.22
N ALA A 50 -1.55 17.49 20.29
CA ALA A 50 -1.26 18.80 19.70
C ALA A 50 -2.47 19.37 18.96
N SER A 51 -3.19 18.54 18.19
CA SER A 51 -4.38 18.94 17.44
C SER A 51 -5.55 19.34 18.35
N VAL A 52 -5.84 18.55 19.39
CA VAL A 52 -6.90 18.87 20.37
C VAL A 52 -6.62 20.20 21.08
N ARG A 53 -5.36 20.48 21.43
CA ARG A 53 -4.97 21.75 22.07
C ARG A 53 -5.11 22.97 21.15
N HIS A 54 -5.18 22.77 19.84
CA HIS A 54 -5.34 23.82 18.82
C HIS A 54 -6.67 23.70 18.07
N ASN A 55 -7.76 23.31 18.76
CA ASN A 55 -9.12 23.25 18.21
C ASN A 55 -9.27 22.36 16.95
N GLY A 56 -8.49 21.27 16.84
CA GLY A 56 -8.59 20.34 15.71
C GLY A 56 -7.96 20.85 14.41
N GLN A 57 -7.13 21.89 14.48
CA GLN A 57 -6.41 22.39 13.30
C GLN A 57 -5.38 21.36 12.79
N SER A 58 -5.06 21.43 11.50
CA SER A 58 -4.05 20.57 10.88
C SER A 58 -2.67 20.82 11.49
N ILE A 59 -1.80 19.79 11.53
CA ILE A 59 -0.43 19.93 12.05
C ILE A 59 0.36 21.05 11.36
N GLY A 60 0.14 21.27 10.05
CA GLY A 60 0.77 22.36 9.31
C GLY A 60 0.32 23.76 9.76
N GLU A 61 -0.89 23.87 10.31
CA GLU A 61 -1.42 25.11 10.87
C GLU A 61 -1.02 25.29 12.35
N ILE A 62 -0.93 24.22 13.12
CA ILE A 62 -0.39 24.24 14.50
C ILE A 62 1.06 24.71 14.51
N ILE A 63 1.85 24.28 13.51
CA ILE A 63 3.22 24.74 13.29
C ILE A 63 3.25 26.22 12.94
N SER A 64 2.21 26.77 12.29
CA SER A 64 2.16 28.20 11.94
C SER A 64 2.05 29.12 13.16
N ALA A 65 1.40 28.65 14.23
CA ALA A 65 1.25 29.38 15.48
C ALA A 65 2.52 29.36 16.35
N ASN A 66 3.35 28.32 16.21
CA ASN A 66 4.50 28.07 17.09
C ASN A 66 5.88 28.28 16.43
N MET A 67 5.95 28.40 15.09
CA MET A 67 7.20 28.49 14.34
C MET A 67 7.28 29.78 13.50
N SER A 68 8.50 30.27 13.27
CA SER A 68 8.72 31.45 12.42
C SER A 68 8.29 31.19 10.97
N LYS A 69 7.90 32.24 10.23
CA LYS A 69 7.44 32.13 8.83
C LYS A 69 8.43 31.36 7.93
N ARG A 70 9.74 31.57 8.13
CA ARG A 70 10.80 30.85 7.39
C ARG A 70 10.81 29.36 7.71
N ALA A 71 10.72 29.00 9.00
CA ALA A 71 10.71 27.61 9.42
C ALA A 71 9.45 26.87 8.93
N LYS A 72 8.29 27.53 8.93
CA LYS A 72 7.05 27.01 8.32
C LYS A 72 7.22 26.70 6.83
N GLN A 73 7.76 27.65 6.07
CA GLN A 73 7.97 27.45 4.62
C GLN A 73 8.93 26.29 4.34
N LEU A 74 10.02 26.20 5.09
CA LEU A 74 11.00 25.11 4.92
C LEU A 74 10.39 23.74 5.28
N PHE A 75 9.59 23.67 6.34
CA PHE A 75 8.86 22.46 6.73
C PHE A 75 7.84 22.01 5.69
N ILE A 76 7.07 22.94 5.11
CA ILE A 76 6.08 22.64 4.07
C ILE A 76 6.76 22.15 2.79
N ILE A 77 7.83 22.82 2.36
CA ILE A 77 8.60 22.40 1.17
C ILE A 77 9.18 21.00 1.39
N PHE A 78 9.80 20.76 2.54
CA PHE A 78 10.34 19.45 2.89
C PHE A 78 9.23 18.37 2.88
N SER A 79 8.11 18.63 3.54
CA SER A 79 6.97 17.71 3.58
C SER A 79 6.48 17.39 2.16
N TYR A 80 6.36 18.40 1.30
CA TYR A 80 5.94 18.21 -0.09
C TYR A 80 6.93 17.37 -0.90
N LEU A 81 8.24 17.64 -0.77
CA LEU A 81 9.29 16.83 -1.41
C LEU A 81 9.26 15.37 -0.93
N THR A 82 9.04 15.14 0.37
CA THR A 82 8.92 13.78 0.89
C THR A 82 7.68 13.07 0.38
N LEU A 83 6.56 13.76 0.21
CA LEU A 83 5.36 13.19 -0.40
C LEU A 83 5.60 12.78 -1.85
N ILE A 84 6.28 13.62 -2.65
CA ILE A 84 6.69 13.26 -4.01
C ILE A 84 7.59 12.03 -4.02
N LEU A 85 8.58 11.97 -3.12
CA LEU A 85 9.49 10.83 -3.00
C LEU A 85 8.72 9.54 -2.66
N VAL A 86 7.78 9.61 -1.72
CA VAL A 86 6.96 8.45 -1.34
C VAL A 86 6.18 7.94 -2.54
N VAL A 87 5.51 8.82 -3.29
CA VAL A 87 4.78 8.43 -4.52
C VAL A 87 5.71 7.79 -5.55
N ALA A 88 6.92 8.34 -5.75
CA ALA A 88 7.91 7.77 -6.66
C ALA A 88 8.36 6.36 -6.22
N VAL A 89 8.57 6.14 -4.92
CA VAL A 89 8.93 4.82 -4.38
C VAL A 89 7.79 3.81 -4.58
N PHE A 90 6.53 4.21 -4.37
CA PHE A 90 5.39 3.34 -4.67
C PHE A 90 5.34 2.96 -6.15
N ALA A 91 5.51 3.93 -7.06
CA ALA A 91 5.57 3.66 -8.49
C ALA A 91 6.72 2.70 -8.84
N ALA A 92 7.90 2.90 -8.24
CA ALA A 92 9.06 2.02 -8.45
C ALA A 92 8.81 0.60 -7.93
N ILE A 93 8.17 0.43 -6.77
CA ILE A 93 7.83 -0.89 -6.23
C ILE A 93 6.83 -1.60 -7.15
N VAL A 94 5.79 -0.91 -7.63
CA VAL A 94 4.83 -1.46 -8.58
C VAL A 94 5.53 -1.86 -9.88
N ALA A 95 6.40 -0.99 -10.43
CA ALA A 95 7.18 -1.29 -11.62
C ALA A 95 8.10 -2.51 -11.42
N SER A 96 8.76 -2.63 -10.27
CA SER A 96 9.62 -3.78 -9.96
C SER A 96 8.85 -5.10 -9.79
N THR A 97 7.57 -5.01 -9.38
CA THR A 97 6.68 -6.16 -9.19
C THR A 97 6.12 -6.65 -10.52
N PHE A 98 5.84 -5.74 -11.47
CA PHE A 98 5.27 -6.07 -12.78
C PHE A 98 6.31 -6.23 -13.90
N GLY A 99 7.51 -5.67 -13.75
CA GLY A 99 8.54 -5.64 -14.79
C GLY A 99 9.17 -7.01 -15.05
N ALA A 100 9.13 -7.46 -16.31
CA ALA A 100 9.77 -8.69 -16.76
C ALA A 100 11.29 -8.64 -16.58
N THR A 101 11.92 -9.78 -16.24
CA THR A 101 13.37 -9.84 -16.08
C THR A 101 14.01 -10.17 -17.42
N ILE A 102 14.67 -9.19 -18.02
CA ILE A 102 15.37 -9.34 -19.30
C ILE A 102 16.84 -9.68 -19.01
N GLU A 103 17.29 -10.87 -19.41
CA GLU A 103 18.70 -11.25 -19.44
C GLU A 103 19.10 -11.44 -20.91
N ASN A 104 20.17 -10.78 -21.35
CA ASN A 104 20.74 -10.91 -22.72
C ASN A 104 19.76 -10.66 -23.88
N GLY A 105 18.89 -9.64 -23.77
CA GLY A 105 17.99 -9.24 -24.86
C GLY A 105 16.85 -10.23 -25.16
N ALA A 106 16.69 -11.26 -24.31
CA ALA A 106 15.56 -12.19 -24.36
C ALA A 106 14.83 -12.20 -23.00
N VAL A 107 13.51 -12.27 -23.05
CA VAL A 107 12.68 -12.40 -21.84
C VAL A 107 12.86 -13.82 -21.30
N ASN A 108 13.48 -13.96 -20.13
CA ASN A 108 13.56 -15.25 -19.46
C ASN A 108 12.17 -15.62 -18.93
N MET A 109 11.49 -16.50 -19.67
CA MET A 109 10.10 -16.93 -19.43
C MET A 109 9.92 -17.53 -18.03
N GLU A 110 10.92 -18.23 -17.48
CA GLU A 110 10.82 -18.92 -16.19
C GLU A 110 10.82 -17.97 -14.99
N LYS A 111 11.66 -16.92 -15.00
CA LYS A 111 11.68 -15.90 -13.93
C LYS A 111 10.64 -14.80 -14.13
N SER A 112 10.17 -14.61 -15.36
CA SER A 112 9.17 -13.60 -15.70
C SER A 112 7.72 -14.10 -15.58
N ALA A 113 7.48 -15.42 -15.56
CA ALA A 113 6.14 -16.00 -15.37
C ALA A 113 5.50 -15.57 -14.03
N VAL A 114 6.27 -15.55 -12.94
CA VAL A 114 5.74 -15.15 -11.63
C VAL A 114 5.37 -13.66 -11.62
N LYS A 115 6.22 -12.80 -12.19
CA LYS A 115 5.98 -11.34 -12.25
C LYS A 115 4.83 -10.98 -13.20
N ALA A 116 4.75 -11.64 -14.35
CA ALA A 116 3.66 -11.49 -15.30
C ALA A 116 2.33 -12.05 -14.76
N SER A 117 2.34 -13.15 -13.98
CA SER A 117 1.16 -13.61 -13.24
C SER A 117 0.69 -12.56 -12.21
N VAL A 118 1.60 -11.97 -11.44
CA VAL A 118 1.24 -10.95 -10.44
C VAL A 118 0.64 -9.71 -11.09
N ALA A 119 1.20 -9.28 -12.23
CA ALA A 119 0.65 -8.18 -13.03
C ALA A 119 -0.76 -8.51 -13.57
N MET A 120 -0.94 -9.71 -14.13
CA MET A 120 -2.22 -10.14 -14.68
C MET A 120 -3.29 -10.31 -13.59
N VAL A 121 -2.96 -10.95 -12.48
CA VAL A 121 -3.87 -11.10 -11.33
C VAL A 121 -4.28 -9.73 -10.81
N SER A 122 -3.35 -8.77 -10.70
CA SER A 122 -3.64 -7.41 -10.22
C SER A 122 -4.58 -6.66 -11.16
N MET A 123 -4.37 -6.72 -12.47
CA MET A 123 -5.27 -6.09 -13.46
C MET A 123 -6.68 -6.73 -13.45
N LEU A 124 -6.75 -8.06 -13.39
CA LEU A 124 -8.03 -8.78 -13.29
C LEU A 124 -8.76 -8.45 -11.99
N PHE A 125 -8.04 -8.27 -10.88
CA PHE A 125 -8.61 -7.92 -9.59
C PHE A 125 -9.26 -6.54 -9.61
N ILE A 126 -8.63 -5.56 -10.28
CA ILE A 126 -9.20 -4.21 -10.45
C ILE A 126 -10.53 -4.29 -11.22
N VAL A 127 -10.55 -5.03 -12.33
CA VAL A 127 -11.77 -5.21 -13.13
C VAL A 127 -12.85 -5.94 -12.35
N ALA A 128 -12.49 -7.03 -11.67
CA ALA A 128 -13.40 -7.79 -10.82
C ALA A 128 -13.96 -6.94 -9.67
N ALA A 129 -13.15 -6.08 -9.04
CA ALA A 129 -13.58 -5.18 -7.99
C ALA A 129 -14.58 -4.12 -8.49
N VAL A 130 -14.38 -3.58 -9.69
CA VAL A 130 -15.35 -2.64 -10.31
C VAL A 130 -16.67 -3.34 -10.61
N ILE A 131 -16.63 -4.54 -11.22
CA ILE A 131 -17.83 -5.34 -11.51
C ILE A 131 -18.56 -5.69 -10.23
N PHE A 132 -17.84 -6.14 -9.21
CA PHE A 132 -18.40 -6.46 -7.90
C PHE A 132 -19.05 -5.25 -7.25
N GLY A 133 -18.38 -4.09 -7.25
CA GLY A 133 -18.92 -2.84 -6.74
C GLY A 133 -20.21 -2.41 -7.46
N LEU A 134 -20.25 -2.58 -8.78
CA LEU A 134 -21.46 -2.33 -9.58
C LEU A 134 -22.58 -3.32 -9.26
N ILE A 135 -22.28 -4.61 -9.08
CA ILE A 135 -23.29 -5.63 -8.75
C ILE A 135 -23.91 -5.35 -7.38
N VAL A 136 -23.09 -5.08 -6.37
CA VAL A 136 -23.58 -4.82 -5.00
C VAL A 136 -24.38 -3.52 -4.95
N TYR A 137 -23.88 -2.45 -5.57
CA TYR A 137 -24.51 -1.13 -5.49
C TYR A 137 -25.74 -0.97 -6.40
N ARG A 138 -25.74 -1.61 -7.58
CA ARG A 138 -26.85 -1.50 -8.54
C ARG A 138 -27.93 -2.55 -8.33
N PHE A 139 -27.56 -3.78 -7.99
CA PHE A 139 -28.49 -4.91 -7.89
C PHE A 139 -28.88 -5.29 -6.46
N HIS A 140 -28.41 -4.56 -5.44
CA HIS A 140 -28.78 -4.74 -4.03
C HIS A 140 -28.72 -6.20 -3.57
N VAL A 141 -27.71 -6.94 -4.05
CA VAL A 141 -27.56 -8.37 -3.77
C VAL A 141 -27.25 -8.58 -2.28
N SER A 142 -27.84 -9.61 -1.67
CA SER A 142 -27.63 -9.90 -0.25
C SER A 142 -26.14 -10.13 0.08
N MET A 143 -25.72 -9.69 1.28
CA MET A 143 -24.32 -9.74 1.74
C MET A 143 -23.69 -11.15 1.63
N ALA A 144 -24.49 -12.20 1.84
CA ALA A 144 -24.04 -13.58 1.73
C ALA A 144 -23.74 -13.98 0.28
N VAL A 145 -24.62 -13.65 -0.68
CA VAL A 145 -24.44 -13.98 -2.10
C VAL A 145 -23.29 -13.17 -2.69
N SER A 146 -23.15 -11.91 -2.28
CA SER A 146 -22.02 -11.06 -2.63
C SER A 146 -20.68 -11.65 -2.15
N THR A 147 -20.60 -12.14 -0.91
CA THR A 147 -19.36 -12.73 -0.37
C THR A 147 -18.95 -14.00 -1.13
N VAL A 148 -19.89 -14.89 -1.44
CA VAL A 148 -19.62 -16.13 -2.20
C VAL A 148 -19.18 -15.81 -3.64
N MET A 149 -19.82 -14.82 -4.27
CA MET A 149 -19.45 -14.34 -5.60
C MET A 149 -18.04 -13.73 -5.62
N ALA A 150 -17.67 -12.95 -4.60
CA ALA A 150 -16.34 -12.38 -4.47
C ALA A 150 -15.27 -13.47 -4.33
N ILE A 151 -15.49 -14.48 -3.48
CA ILE A 151 -14.58 -15.62 -3.33
C ILE A 151 -14.40 -16.36 -4.66
N GLY A 152 -15.51 -16.61 -5.38
CA GLY A 152 -15.48 -17.23 -6.70
C GLY A 152 -14.68 -16.40 -7.72
N ALA A 153 -14.87 -15.08 -7.73
CA ALA A 153 -14.12 -14.17 -8.59
C ALA A 153 -12.61 -14.20 -8.28
N ILE A 154 -12.22 -14.26 -7.01
CA ILE A 154 -10.81 -14.35 -6.59
C ILE A 154 -10.17 -15.64 -7.13
N VAL A 155 -10.83 -16.79 -6.93
CA VAL A 155 -10.34 -18.09 -7.40
C VAL A 155 -10.22 -18.11 -8.93
N LEU A 156 -11.18 -17.50 -9.62
CA LEU A 156 -11.21 -17.40 -11.08
C LEU A 156 -10.10 -16.47 -11.61
N CYS A 157 -9.86 -15.33 -10.96
CA CYS A 157 -8.74 -14.44 -11.26
C CYS A 157 -7.38 -15.13 -11.06
N MET A 158 -7.24 -15.94 -10.00
CA MET A 158 -6.02 -16.71 -9.74
C MET A 158 -5.82 -17.83 -10.77
N GLY A 159 -6.88 -18.57 -11.11
CA GLY A 159 -6.83 -19.63 -12.12
C GLY A 159 -6.52 -19.13 -13.54
N ILE A 160 -7.05 -17.96 -13.93
CA ILE A 160 -6.74 -17.33 -15.21
C ILE A 160 -5.33 -16.71 -15.19
N GLY A 161 -4.97 -15.99 -14.12
CA GLY A 161 -3.66 -15.34 -14.00
C GLY A 161 -2.47 -16.30 -13.90
N MET A 162 -2.70 -17.56 -13.53
CA MET A 162 -1.67 -18.61 -13.52
C MET A 162 -1.53 -19.37 -14.84
N ASN A 163 -2.57 -19.40 -15.69
CA ASN A 163 -2.58 -20.20 -16.94
C ASN A 163 -2.46 -19.35 -18.22
N PHE A 164 -2.77 -18.06 -18.18
CA PHE A 164 -2.65 -17.16 -19.34
C PHE A 164 -1.57 -16.11 -19.08
N HIS A 165 -0.43 -16.25 -19.79
CA HIS A 165 0.67 -15.27 -19.82
C HIS A 165 0.85 -14.57 -21.19
N PRO A 166 -0.14 -13.81 -21.70
CA PRO A 166 0.01 -13.11 -22.98
C PRO A 166 0.72 -11.75 -22.87
N ILE A 167 0.96 -11.20 -21.66
CA ILE A 167 1.47 -9.83 -21.51
C ILE A 167 2.72 -9.82 -20.62
N TYR A 168 3.87 -9.66 -21.27
CA TYR A 168 5.14 -9.36 -20.62
C TYR A 168 5.34 -7.83 -20.71
N PHE A 169 5.19 -7.12 -19.59
CA PHE A 169 5.54 -5.71 -19.53
C PHE A 169 7.06 -5.61 -19.34
N SER A 170 7.74 -5.04 -20.34
CA SER A 170 9.16 -4.66 -20.28
C SER A 170 9.38 -3.40 -19.46
#